data_AF-A0A7C2UZH2-F1
#
_entry.id   AF-A0A7C2UZH2-F1
#
_cell.length_a   1.000
_cell.length_b   1.000
_cell.length_c   1.000
_cell.angle_alpha   90.00
_cell.angle_beta   90.00
_cell.angle_gamma   90.00
#
_symmetry.space_group_name_H-M   'P 1'
#
loop_
_entity.id
_entity.type
_entity.pdbx_description
1 polymer ?
#
loop_
_entity_poly.entity_id
_entity_poly.type
_entity_poly.pdbx_seq_one_letter_code
_entity_poly.pdbx_strand_id
1 'polypeptide(L)'
;MSFENGTATDVADLMAKLNSFLLKGHALEPTYTGAGTGRITNLIGTASSVLETITVTFSSSTAFSVSGSVSGALGTGTVGVAFTSAVVNFTITAGGTAWQSGDTIVFTMTPPWIQKRGAAGSEYIWQAPGNGNEAQIFVGVLRFSDAGADYDNWRLGGFNGFDSGLAFTTQPGAMTRPVVPLLRVGSMPYWFVANGRRVVMVVKASTVYEAMYLGFFSTYANPTQFPYPLMVGGSMSWTSEPASNSQNWRWSYSGNEHRAFPYPHPTSNANQDQFQLRLRKPDGVWQGMAGTRSGGSQNGYVWPYGYTFSNVLPNLDGTYPLLPIVLHADEGNGGIYPNISIVNPNIWGELDGVYAITGHANAAENIITVGRTDYLVVQNINRTTKTDFFAVKLA
;
A
#
# COMPACT_ATOMS: atom_id res chain seq x y z
N MET A 1 2.22 -3.68 -11.04
CA MET A 1 1.74 -2.50 -10.27
C MET A 1 2.54 -1.30 -10.71
N SER A 2 2.03 -0.08 -10.52
CA SER A 2 2.79 1.12 -10.82
C SER A 2 3.40 1.69 -9.55
N PHE A 3 4.62 2.20 -9.62
CA PHE A 3 5.26 2.92 -8.53
C PHE A 3 5.94 4.20 -8.99
N GLU A 4 6.07 5.14 -8.06
CA GLU A 4 6.83 6.39 -8.23
C GLU A 4 7.55 6.68 -6.92
N ASN A 5 8.82 7.07 -6.97
CA ASN A 5 9.56 7.55 -5.81
C ASN A 5 10.15 8.94 -6.06
N GLY A 6 10.44 9.67 -4.99
CA GLY A 6 10.95 11.02 -5.10
C GLY A 6 11.18 11.66 -3.74
N THR A 7 11.23 12.99 -3.73
CA THR A 7 11.33 13.78 -2.50
C THR A 7 10.32 14.91 -2.57
N ALA A 8 9.46 15.00 -1.56
CA ALA A 8 8.57 16.12 -1.36
C ALA A 8 9.28 17.21 -0.55
N THR A 9 9.00 18.46 -0.86
CA THR A 9 9.60 19.63 -0.18
C THR A 9 8.92 19.93 1.15
N ASP A 10 7.63 19.63 1.26
CA ASP A 10 6.81 19.73 2.47
C ASP A 10 5.58 18.80 2.37
N VAL A 11 4.68 18.87 3.35
CA VAL A 11 3.45 18.08 3.40
C VAL A 11 2.48 18.40 2.26
N ALA A 12 2.37 19.66 1.84
CA ALA A 12 1.46 20.06 0.78
C ALA A 12 1.94 19.56 -0.60
N ASP A 13 3.25 19.64 -0.85
CA ASP A 13 3.89 19.07 -2.04
C ASP A 13 3.74 17.54 -2.07
N LEU A 14 3.90 16.86 -0.93
CA LEU A 14 3.65 15.41 -0.84
C LEU A 14 2.20 15.06 -1.22
N MET A 15 1.21 15.84 -0.76
CA MET A 15 -0.20 15.66 -1.13
C MET A 15 -0.43 15.85 -2.63
N ALA A 16 0.15 16.91 -3.21
CA ALA A 16 0.02 17.23 -4.62
C ALA A 16 0.63 16.14 -5.51
N LYS A 17 1.82 15.64 -5.14
CA LYS A 17 2.49 14.53 -5.83
C LYS A 17 1.69 13.23 -5.76
N LEU A 18 1.16 12.88 -4.59
CA LEU A 18 0.28 11.72 -4.44
C LEU A 18 -0.96 11.85 -5.33
N ASN A 19 -1.63 13.01 -5.32
CA ASN A 19 -2.78 13.24 -6.19
C ASN A 19 -2.40 13.09 -7.67
N SER A 20 -1.31 13.72 -8.11
CA SER A 20 -0.84 13.61 -9.49
C SER A 20 -0.49 12.18 -9.90
N PHE A 21 0.02 11.35 -8.97
CA PHE A 21 0.32 9.96 -9.22
C PHE A 21 -0.96 9.13 -9.42
N LEU A 22 -1.97 9.32 -8.57
CA LEU A 22 -3.24 8.58 -8.62
C LEU A 22 -4.11 8.95 -9.83
N LEU A 23 -3.97 10.16 -10.38
CA LEU A 23 -4.67 10.61 -11.58
C LEU A 23 -4.01 10.13 -12.90
N LYS A 24 -3.10 9.15 -12.82
CA LYS A 24 -2.57 8.39 -13.96
C LYS A 24 -3.17 6.98 -13.93
N GLY A 25 -3.23 6.31 -15.09
CA GLY A 25 -3.52 4.89 -15.11
C GLY A 25 -2.45 4.07 -14.39
N HIS A 26 -2.83 2.92 -13.86
CA HIS A 26 -1.90 2.02 -13.15
C HIS A 26 -1.90 0.62 -13.76
N ALA A 27 -0.71 0.05 -13.92
CA ALA A 27 -0.55 -1.29 -14.49
C ALA A 27 -0.74 -2.37 -13.42
N LEU A 28 -1.28 -3.52 -13.78
CA LEU A 28 -1.22 -4.73 -12.97
C LEU A 28 0.14 -5.43 -13.14
N GLU A 29 0.29 -6.63 -12.59
CA GLU A 29 1.54 -7.38 -12.71
C GLU A 29 1.79 -7.80 -14.17
N PRO A 30 2.97 -7.52 -14.75
CA PRO A 30 3.33 -8.01 -16.07
C PRO A 30 3.62 -9.50 -16.08
N THR A 31 3.15 -10.18 -17.12
CA THR A 31 3.50 -11.56 -17.47
C THR A 31 4.49 -11.56 -18.62
N TYR A 32 5.44 -12.49 -18.56
CA TYR A 32 6.54 -12.60 -19.52
C TYR A 32 6.47 -13.96 -20.21
N THR A 33 6.58 -13.99 -21.53
CA THR A 33 6.67 -15.23 -22.31
C THR A 33 7.90 -15.18 -23.21
N GLY A 34 8.63 -16.29 -23.31
CA GLY A 34 9.82 -16.40 -24.15
C GLY A 34 11.12 -16.55 -23.35
N ALA A 35 12.25 -16.38 -24.03
CA ALA A 35 13.58 -16.72 -23.50
C ALA A 35 14.26 -15.56 -22.76
N GLY A 36 13.93 -14.31 -23.11
CA GLY A 36 14.56 -13.14 -22.52
C GLY A 36 14.34 -13.01 -21.01
N THR A 37 15.40 -12.68 -20.29
CA THR A 37 15.39 -12.54 -18.81
C THR A 37 15.40 -11.09 -18.34
N GLY A 38 15.18 -10.13 -19.26
CA GLY A 38 15.08 -8.73 -18.90
C GLY A 38 13.80 -8.41 -18.11
N ARG A 39 13.61 -7.14 -17.78
CA ARG A 39 12.45 -6.65 -17.01
C ARG A 39 11.88 -5.36 -17.56
N ILE A 40 10.60 -5.12 -17.29
CA ILE A 40 9.96 -3.82 -17.48
C ILE A 40 10.08 -3.01 -16.17
N THR A 41 10.38 -1.73 -16.29
CA THR A 41 10.57 -0.80 -15.17
C THR A 41 9.90 0.54 -15.48
N ASN A 42 9.69 1.38 -14.46
CA ASN A 42 9.02 2.67 -14.60
C ASN A 42 7.65 2.56 -15.28
N LEU A 43 6.93 1.45 -15.06
CA LEU A 43 5.68 1.15 -15.72
C LEU A 43 4.53 1.95 -15.12
N ILE A 44 4.06 2.95 -15.86
CA ILE A 44 3.00 3.87 -15.44
C ILE A 44 2.12 4.28 -16.61
N GLY A 45 0.83 4.47 -16.35
CA GLY A 45 -0.10 5.05 -17.31
C GLY A 45 0.00 6.57 -17.42
N THR A 46 -0.99 7.14 -18.11
CA THR A 46 -1.22 8.58 -18.24
C THR A 46 -2.65 8.90 -17.79
N ALA A 47 -3.07 10.16 -17.89
CA ALA A 47 -4.47 10.54 -17.68
C ALA A 47 -5.42 9.97 -18.75
N SER A 48 -4.89 9.46 -19.88
CA SER A 48 -5.66 8.87 -20.98
C SER A 48 -5.67 7.34 -20.94
N SER A 49 -5.06 6.70 -19.93
CA SER A 49 -5.12 5.25 -19.80
C SER A 49 -6.55 4.78 -19.61
N VAL A 50 -6.87 3.64 -20.22
CA VAL A 50 -8.15 2.95 -20.09
C VAL A 50 -7.95 1.53 -19.58
N LEU A 51 -9.05 0.84 -19.27
CA LEU A 51 -8.98 -0.60 -19.02
C LEU A 51 -8.68 -1.32 -20.32
N GLU A 52 -7.46 -1.84 -20.45
CA GLU A 52 -7.06 -2.62 -21.61
C GLU A 52 -5.85 -3.52 -21.32
N THR A 53 -5.64 -4.50 -22.18
CA THR A 53 -4.41 -5.31 -22.18
C THR A 53 -3.40 -4.66 -23.10
N ILE A 54 -2.22 -4.37 -22.57
CA ILE A 54 -1.06 -3.92 -23.33
C ILE A 54 -0.15 -5.11 -23.60
N THR A 55 0.23 -5.27 -24.86
CA THR A 55 1.15 -6.29 -25.34
C THR A 55 2.38 -5.62 -25.91
N VAL A 56 3.53 -5.98 -25.35
CA VAL A 56 4.85 -5.70 -25.93
C VAL A 56 5.33 -6.96 -26.64
N THR A 57 5.73 -6.83 -27.90
CA THR A 57 6.27 -7.94 -28.70
C THR A 57 7.65 -7.58 -29.21
N PHE A 58 8.64 -8.42 -28.90
CA PHE A 58 10.01 -8.22 -29.37
C PHE A 58 10.16 -8.74 -30.80
N SER A 59 10.81 -7.95 -31.65
CA SER A 59 11.21 -8.34 -33.00
C SER A 59 12.70 -8.72 -33.07
N SER A 60 13.47 -8.39 -32.03
CA SER A 60 14.88 -8.75 -31.88
C SER A 60 15.30 -8.61 -30.41
N SER A 61 16.59 -8.77 -30.12
CA SER A 61 17.14 -8.56 -28.77
C SER A 61 17.06 -7.13 -28.26
N THR A 62 16.84 -6.15 -29.15
CA THR A 62 16.87 -4.72 -28.81
C THR A 62 15.64 -3.94 -29.25
N ALA A 63 14.82 -4.46 -30.15
CA ALA A 63 13.65 -3.77 -30.69
C ALA A 63 12.34 -4.46 -30.32
N PHE A 64 11.32 -3.66 -30.03
CA PHE A 64 9.97 -4.13 -29.72
C PHE A 64 8.89 -3.20 -30.28
N SER A 65 7.68 -3.73 -30.41
CA SER A 65 6.46 -2.98 -30.70
C SER A 65 5.48 -3.08 -29.54
N VAL A 66 4.64 -2.06 -29.37
CA VAL A 66 3.64 -1.97 -28.30
C VAL A 66 2.26 -1.78 -28.89
N SER A 67 1.30 -2.59 -28.45
CA SER A 67 -0.11 -2.45 -28.81
C SER A 67 -1.01 -2.58 -27.58
N GLY A 68 -2.14 -1.89 -27.60
CA GLY A 68 -3.22 -2.02 -26.64
C GLY A 68 -4.45 -2.65 -27.27
N SER A 69 -5.20 -3.44 -26.51
CA SER A 69 -6.43 -4.09 -26.98
C SER A 69 -7.55 -3.09 -27.30
N VAL A 70 -7.49 -1.87 -26.77
CA VAL A 70 -8.44 -0.78 -27.05
C VAL A 70 -7.76 0.32 -27.86
N SER A 71 -6.56 0.71 -27.45
CA SER A 71 -5.83 1.84 -28.03
C SER A 71 -5.13 1.53 -29.37
N GLY A 72 -5.08 0.24 -29.77
CA GLY A 72 -4.44 -0.19 -31.01
C GLY A 72 -2.91 -0.06 -30.95
N ALA A 73 -2.28 0.30 -32.07
CA ALA A 73 -0.82 0.44 -32.12
C ALA A 73 -0.36 1.68 -31.33
N LEU A 74 0.51 1.47 -30.33
CA LEU A 74 1.03 2.53 -29.45
C LEU A 74 2.45 2.99 -29.84
N GLY A 75 3.15 2.21 -30.67
CA GLY A 75 4.45 2.58 -31.24
C GLY A 75 5.47 1.45 -31.17
N THR A 76 6.73 1.80 -31.44
CA THR A 76 7.89 0.93 -31.31
C THR A 76 8.88 1.52 -30.31
N GLY A 77 9.73 0.67 -29.75
CA GLY A 77 10.75 1.10 -28.79
C GLY A 77 12.02 0.27 -28.85
N THR A 78 13.00 0.71 -28.07
CA THR A 78 14.33 0.10 -27.99
C THR A 78 14.64 -0.24 -26.54
N VAL A 79 15.19 -1.43 -26.29
CA VAL A 79 15.64 -1.86 -24.96
C VAL A 79 16.68 -0.88 -24.43
N GLY A 80 16.53 -0.46 -23.17
CA GLY A 80 17.36 0.55 -22.52
C GLY A 80 16.93 1.99 -22.75
N VAL A 81 15.93 2.24 -23.60
CA VAL A 81 15.39 3.57 -23.88
C VAL A 81 13.98 3.68 -23.31
N ALA A 82 13.64 4.85 -22.74
CA ALA A 82 12.29 5.12 -22.27
C ALA A 82 11.30 5.09 -23.45
N PHE A 83 10.30 4.23 -23.36
CA PHE A 83 9.15 4.23 -24.26
C PHE A 83 8.08 5.15 -23.67
N THR A 84 7.58 6.07 -24.49
CA THR A 84 6.49 6.98 -24.13
C THR A 84 5.38 6.91 -25.15
N SER A 85 4.14 6.88 -24.70
CA SER A 85 2.95 6.94 -25.56
C SER A 85 1.86 7.78 -24.91
N ALA A 86 0.74 7.94 -25.60
CA ALA A 86 -0.42 8.63 -25.03
C ALA A 86 -1.03 7.87 -23.83
N VAL A 87 -0.79 6.56 -23.68
CA VAL A 87 -1.54 5.68 -22.77
C VAL A 87 -0.65 5.05 -21.70
N VAL A 88 0.61 4.72 -22.03
CA VAL A 88 1.53 4.03 -21.11
C VAL A 88 2.97 4.42 -21.39
N ASN A 89 3.75 4.53 -20.32
CA ASN A 89 5.17 4.80 -20.33
C ASN A 89 5.92 3.74 -19.53
N PHE A 90 7.09 3.32 -20.01
CA PHE A 90 7.94 2.34 -19.33
C PHE A 90 9.37 2.33 -19.91
N THR A 91 10.25 1.56 -19.27
CA THR A 91 11.57 1.23 -19.81
C THR A 91 11.79 -0.27 -19.72
N ILE A 92 12.22 -0.89 -20.81
CA ILE A 92 12.63 -2.30 -20.83
C ILE A 92 14.12 -2.37 -20.62
N THR A 93 14.59 -3.16 -19.66
CA THR A 93 16.02 -3.42 -19.46
C THR A 93 16.38 -4.80 -20.00
N ALA A 94 17.62 -4.96 -20.45
CA ALA A 94 18.18 -6.28 -20.76
C ALA A 94 18.35 -7.11 -19.48
N GLY A 95 18.35 -8.44 -19.63
CA GLY A 95 18.70 -9.41 -18.59
C GLY A 95 19.94 -10.21 -18.95
N GLY A 96 20.24 -11.27 -18.19
CA GLY A 96 21.38 -12.16 -18.46
C GLY A 96 21.26 -12.92 -19.78
N THR A 97 20.07 -13.43 -20.09
CA THR A 97 19.66 -13.88 -21.42
C THR A 97 18.96 -12.75 -22.16
N ALA A 98 19.45 -12.43 -23.37
CA ALA A 98 18.89 -11.42 -24.24
C ALA A 98 17.46 -11.75 -24.70
N TRP A 99 16.67 -10.71 -24.97
CA TRP A 99 15.38 -10.87 -25.63
C TRP A 99 15.52 -11.49 -27.03
N GLN A 100 14.46 -12.11 -27.52
CA GLN A 100 14.41 -12.73 -28.84
C GLN A 100 13.14 -12.33 -29.59
N SER A 101 13.18 -12.49 -30.91
CA SER A 101 11.98 -12.32 -31.73
C SER A 101 10.89 -13.28 -31.25
N GLY A 102 9.71 -12.76 -30.95
CA GLY A 102 8.58 -13.53 -30.43
C GLY A 102 8.45 -13.54 -28.91
N ASP A 103 9.44 -13.04 -28.15
CA ASP A 103 9.25 -12.78 -26.72
C ASP A 103 8.14 -11.74 -26.53
N THR A 104 7.37 -11.87 -25.44
CA THR A 104 6.29 -10.92 -25.11
C THR A 104 6.26 -10.54 -23.64
N ILE A 105 5.79 -9.31 -23.39
CA ILE A 105 5.39 -8.83 -22.06
C ILE A 105 3.93 -8.38 -22.17
N VAL A 106 3.07 -8.91 -21.31
CA VAL A 106 1.64 -8.59 -21.31
C VAL A 106 1.23 -8.08 -19.94
N PHE A 107 0.48 -6.99 -19.88
CA PHE A 107 -0.05 -6.46 -18.63
C PHE A 107 -1.39 -5.75 -18.86
N THR A 108 -2.24 -5.74 -17.84
CA THR A 108 -3.48 -4.96 -17.84
C THR A 108 -3.20 -3.56 -17.32
N MET A 109 -3.69 -2.55 -18.03
CA MET A 109 -3.78 -1.18 -17.54
C MET A 109 -5.15 -0.93 -16.93
N THR A 110 -5.19 -0.21 -15.81
CA THR A 110 -6.42 0.36 -15.23
C THR A 110 -6.51 1.85 -15.56
N PRO A 111 -7.72 2.42 -15.65
CA PRO A 111 -7.86 3.86 -15.80
C PRO A 111 -7.36 4.62 -14.56
N PRO A 112 -7.14 5.94 -14.69
CA PRO A 112 -6.87 6.82 -13.56
C PRO A 112 -7.90 6.72 -12.44
N TRP A 113 -7.46 6.98 -11.21
CA TRP A 113 -8.40 7.27 -10.13
C TRP A 113 -9.09 8.60 -10.41
N ILE A 114 -10.26 8.82 -9.80
CA ILE A 114 -11.02 10.06 -9.93
C ILE A 114 -10.88 10.86 -8.65
N GLN A 115 -10.44 12.11 -8.74
CA GLN A 115 -10.52 13.07 -7.63
C GLN A 115 -11.98 13.52 -7.47
N LYS A 116 -12.67 13.04 -6.42
CA LYS A 116 -14.04 13.45 -6.10
C LYS A 116 -14.09 14.77 -5.34
N ARG A 117 -13.08 14.99 -4.50
CA ARG A 117 -12.87 16.23 -3.76
C ARG A 117 -11.38 16.52 -3.71
N GLY A 118 -11.01 17.78 -3.89
CA GLY A 118 -9.64 18.21 -3.72
C GLY A 118 -9.56 19.70 -3.47
N ALA A 119 -8.97 20.06 -2.32
CA ALA A 119 -8.44 21.38 -2.08
C ALA A 119 -6.95 21.18 -1.78
N ALA A 120 -6.09 21.66 -2.68
CA ALA A 120 -4.64 21.45 -2.58
C ALA A 120 -4.13 21.92 -1.20
N GLY A 121 -3.40 21.05 -0.52
CA GLY A 121 -2.87 21.33 0.82
C GLY A 121 -3.89 21.27 1.96
N SER A 122 -5.12 20.78 1.74
CA SER A 122 -6.13 20.59 2.80
C SER A 122 -6.66 19.16 2.82
N GLU A 123 -7.35 18.73 1.77
CA GLU A 123 -7.96 17.39 1.74
C GLU A 123 -8.10 16.86 0.30
N TYR A 124 -8.10 15.54 0.19
CA TYR A 124 -8.48 14.82 -1.02
C TYR A 124 -9.38 13.64 -0.69
N ILE A 125 -10.39 13.42 -1.53
CA ILE A 125 -11.16 12.18 -1.60
C ILE A 125 -11.06 11.67 -3.03
N TRP A 126 -10.62 10.42 -3.17
CA TRP A 126 -10.49 9.73 -4.45
C TRP A 126 -11.50 8.59 -4.57
N GLN A 127 -11.84 8.28 -5.82
CA GLN A 127 -12.53 7.05 -6.20
C GLN A 127 -11.58 6.22 -7.05
N ALA A 128 -11.11 5.09 -6.53
CA ALA A 128 -10.37 4.12 -7.34
C ALA A 128 -11.34 3.28 -8.21
N PRO A 129 -10.95 2.93 -9.45
CA PRO A 129 -11.83 2.25 -10.41
C PRO A 129 -11.99 0.74 -10.17
N GLY A 130 -11.14 0.14 -9.35
CA GLY A 130 -10.93 -1.30 -9.32
C GLY A 130 -10.15 -1.81 -10.54
N ASN A 131 -9.55 -3.00 -10.42
CA ASN A 131 -8.73 -3.59 -11.49
C ASN A 131 -9.52 -3.90 -12.78
N GLY A 132 -10.84 -4.11 -12.67
CA GLY A 132 -11.73 -4.31 -13.81
C GLY A 132 -12.56 -3.09 -14.19
N ASN A 133 -12.27 -1.90 -13.62
CA ASN A 133 -13.05 -0.68 -13.84
C ASN A 133 -14.55 -0.79 -13.48
N GLU A 134 -14.88 -1.67 -12.54
CA GLU A 134 -16.26 -1.94 -12.10
C GLU A 134 -16.51 -1.51 -10.65
N ALA A 135 -15.47 -1.08 -9.93
CA ALA A 135 -15.56 -0.72 -8.52
C ALA A 135 -15.57 0.79 -8.32
N GLN A 136 -16.15 1.21 -7.21
CA GLN A 136 -16.09 2.59 -6.72
C GLN A 136 -15.54 2.58 -5.32
N ILE A 137 -14.21 2.69 -5.21
CA ILE A 137 -13.50 2.55 -3.94
C ILE A 137 -13.17 3.94 -3.41
N PHE A 138 -13.85 4.35 -2.34
CA PHE A 138 -13.73 5.71 -1.82
C PHE A 138 -12.76 5.75 -0.64
N VAL A 139 -11.69 6.52 -0.80
CA VAL A 139 -10.63 6.73 0.21
C VAL A 139 -10.14 8.16 0.17
N GLY A 140 -9.50 8.62 1.23
CA GLY A 140 -9.02 10.00 1.26
C GLY A 140 -8.01 10.31 2.36
N VAL A 141 -7.52 11.54 2.28
CA VAL A 141 -6.61 12.15 3.26
C VAL A 141 -7.14 13.54 3.65
N LEU A 142 -7.07 13.85 4.93
CA LEU A 142 -7.38 15.15 5.51
C LEU A 142 -6.15 15.65 6.28
N ARG A 143 -5.58 16.77 5.85
CA ARG A 143 -4.44 17.40 6.51
C ARG A 143 -4.89 18.11 7.78
N PHE A 144 -4.11 18.01 8.84
CA PHE A 144 -4.26 18.82 10.04
C PHE A 144 -2.87 19.14 10.60
N SER A 145 -2.70 20.34 11.16
CA SER A 145 -1.40 20.83 11.60
C SER A 145 -1.53 21.75 12.80
N ASP A 146 -0.46 21.86 13.56
CA ASP A 146 -0.31 22.87 14.61
C ASP A 146 1.14 23.33 14.65
N ALA A 147 1.34 24.64 14.52
CA ALA A 147 2.67 25.23 14.48
C ALA A 147 3.36 25.27 15.86
N GLY A 148 2.59 25.43 16.95
CA GLY A 148 3.13 25.43 18.31
C GLY A 148 3.51 24.03 18.79
N ALA A 149 2.74 23.02 18.36
CA ALA A 149 3.02 21.61 18.62
C ALA A 149 3.97 21.00 17.58
N ASP A 150 4.38 21.74 16.55
CA ASP A 150 5.32 21.33 15.48
C ASP A 150 4.96 20.00 14.80
N TYR A 151 3.74 19.91 14.28
CA TYR A 151 3.34 18.79 13.43
C TYR A 151 2.48 19.26 12.25
N ASP A 152 2.47 18.46 11.20
CA ASP A 152 1.62 18.63 10.03
C ASP A 152 1.39 17.25 9.45
N ASN A 153 0.18 16.72 9.60
CA ASN A 153 -0.10 15.30 9.50
C ASN A 153 -1.29 15.04 8.59
N TRP A 154 -1.42 13.80 8.14
CA TRP A 154 -2.61 13.35 7.44
C TRP A 154 -3.44 12.42 8.29
N ARG A 155 -4.74 12.71 8.38
CA ARG A 155 -5.76 11.77 8.81
C ARG A 155 -6.27 11.01 7.59
N LEU A 156 -6.32 9.69 7.71
CA LEU A 156 -6.75 8.81 6.63
C LEU A 156 -8.25 8.52 6.73
N GLY A 157 -8.88 8.35 5.58
CA GLY A 157 -10.32 8.09 5.48
C GLY A 157 -10.65 6.94 4.54
N GLY A 158 -11.60 6.11 4.95
CA GLY A 158 -12.26 5.12 4.12
C GLY A 158 -13.77 5.31 4.16
N PHE A 159 -14.43 5.21 3.00
CA PHE A 159 -15.85 5.53 2.83
C PHE A 159 -16.54 4.44 2.00
N ASN A 160 -17.86 4.27 2.16
CA ASN A 160 -18.65 3.38 1.29
C ASN A 160 -19.50 4.15 0.27
N GLY A 161 -19.29 5.46 0.17
CA GLY A 161 -19.94 6.35 -0.76
C GLY A 161 -19.33 7.75 -0.68
N PHE A 162 -19.79 8.64 -1.55
CA PHE A 162 -19.37 10.04 -1.56
C PHE A 162 -20.58 10.97 -1.67
N ASP A 163 -20.60 12.00 -0.83
CA ASP A 163 -21.55 13.10 -0.88
C ASP A 163 -20.80 14.43 -0.85
N SER A 164 -21.02 15.27 -1.88
CA SER A 164 -20.40 16.60 -1.97
C SER A 164 -20.85 17.56 -0.86
N GLY A 165 -22.04 17.36 -0.28
CA GLY A 165 -22.58 18.19 0.80
C GLY A 165 -22.04 17.84 2.19
N LEU A 166 -21.41 16.68 2.37
CA LEU A 166 -20.90 16.22 3.66
C LEU A 166 -19.39 16.55 3.82
N ALA A 167 -18.96 16.78 5.06
CA ALA A 167 -17.55 16.94 5.38
C ALA A 167 -16.79 15.61 5.25
N PHE A 168 -15.45 15.64 5.25
CA PHE A 168 -14.60 14.45 5.17
C PHE A 168 -14.93 13.40 6.24
N THR A 169 -15.12 13.83 7.48
CA THR A 169 -15.37 12.96 8.64
C THR A 169 -16.78 12.42 8.68
N THR A 170 -17.71 12.99 7.90
CA THR A 170 -19.13 12.62 7.88
C THR A 170 -19.57 12.01 6.56
N GLN A 171 -18.63 11.61 5.70
CA GLN A 171 -18.95 10.87 4.46
C GLN A 171 -19.67 9.54 4.79
N PRO A 172 -20.43 8.97 3.84
CA PRO A 172 -21.09 7.68 4.04
C PRO A 172 -20.11 6.59 4.48
N GLY A 173 -20.44 5.90 5.58
CA GLY A 173 -19.65 4.79 6.12
C GLY A 173 -18.26 5.17 6.62
N ALA A 174 -18.02 6.47 6.87
CA ALA A 174 -16.71 7.02 7.18
C ALA A 174 -16.03 6.31 8.36
N MET A 175 -14.78 5.94 8.14
CA MET A 175 -13.83 5.63 9.18
C MET A 175 -12.61 6.52 9.00
N THR A 176 -12.32 7.33 10.02
CA THR A 176 -11.37 8.44 9.93
C THR A 176 -10.53 8.57 11.20
N ARG A 177 -9.67 7.59 11.50
CA ARG A 177 -8.74 7.73 12.65
C ARG A 177 -7.27 7.32 12.46
N PRO A 178 -6.87 6.47 11.50
CA PRO A 178 -5.44 6.26 11.27
C PRO A 178 -4.81 7.55 10.77
N VAL A 179 -3.60 7.84 11.25
CA VAL A 179 -2.85 9.05 10.95
C VAL A 179 -1.50 8.68 10.36
N VAL A 180 -1.00 9.52 9.46
CA VAL A 180 0.39 9.53 9.01
C VAL A 180 1.03 10.80 9.59
N PRO A 181 1.85 10.66 10.65
CA PRO A 181 2.67 11.75 11.15
C PRO A 181 3.68 12.16 10.08
N LEU A 182 3.87 13.46 9.82
CA LEU A 182 4.85 13.92 8.82
C LEU A 182 5.71 15.04 9.38
N LEU A 183 6.75 15.41 8.62
CA LEU A 183 7.58 16.57 8.93
C LEU A 183 6.82 17.85 8.56
N ARG A 184 6.54 18.69 9.56
CA ARG A 184 5.99 20.03 9.33
C ARG A 184 6.92 20.90 8.49
N VAL A 185 8.22 20.80 8.75
CA VAL A 185 9.26 21.52 8.01
C VAL A 185 10.34 20.52 7.59
N GLY A 186 10.67 20.52 6.31
CA GLY A 186 11.75 19.72 5.75
C GLY A 186 11.28 18.77 4.66
N SER A 187 12.24 18.38 3.83
CA SER A 187 12.00 17.48 2.72
C SER A 187 11.81 16.04 3.18
N MET A 188 10.96 15.29 2.47
CA MET A 188 10.62 13.91 2.79
C MET A 188 10.75 13.03 1.53
N PRO A 189 11.70 12.09 1.50
CA PRO A 189 11.72 11.02 0.51
C PRO A 189 10.46 10.16 0.59
N TYR A 190 9.91 9.74 -0.54
CA TYR A 190 8.68 8.96 -0.61
C TYR A 190 8.73 7.86 -1.65
N TRP A 191 7.87 6.85 -1.47
CA TRP A 191 7.54 5.80 -2.42
C TRP A 191 6.02 5.65 -2.47
N PHE A 192 5.44 5.84 -3.64
CA PHE A 192 4.04 5.58 -3.92
C PHE A 192 3.93 4.31 -4.76
N VAL A 193 2.99 3.44 -4.41
CA VAL A 193 2.66 2.25 -5.18
C VAL A 193 1.14 2.15 -5.30
N ALA A 194 0.62 2.05 -6.51
CA ALA A 194 -0.82 1.91 -6.73
C ALA A 194 -1.18 0.93 -7.83
N ASN A 195 -2.42 0.47 -7.75
CA ASN A 195 -3.14 -0.23 -8.80
C ASN A 195 -4.59 0.31 -8.85
N GLY A 196 -5.48 -0.34 -9.60
CA GLY A 196 -6.88 0.08 -9.68
C GLY A 196 -7.64 -0.04 -8.35
N ARG A 197 -7.14 -0.81 -7.38
CA ARG A 197 -7.85 -1.14 -6.13
C ARG A 197 -7.30 -0.47 -4.87
N ARG A 198 -6.03 -0.09 -4.85
CA ARG A 198 -5.37 0.44 -3.65
C ARG A 198 -4.16 1.32 -3.96
N VAL A 199 -3.78 2.11 -2.97
CA VAL A 199 -2.50 2.81 -2.89
C VAL A 199 -1.80 2.48 -1.57
N VAL A 200 -0.50 2.26 -1.66
CA VAL A 200 0.42 2.19 -0.52
C VAL A 200 1.41 3.33 -0.67
N MET A 201 1.66 4.04 0.42
CA MET A 201 2.73 5.03 0.49
C MET A 201 3.66 4.68 1.63
N VAL A 202 4.95 4.89 1.39
CA VAL A 202 6.00 4.98 2.41
C VAL A 202 6.63 6.35 2.29
N VAL A 203 6.88 7.01 3.41
CA VAL A 203 7.54 8.31 3.46
C VAL A 203 8.54 8.33 4.61
N LYS A 204 9.72 8.88 4.36
CA LYS A 204 10.77 9.03 5.36
C LYS A 204 10.68 10.42 5.97
N ALA A 205 10.19 10.49 7.20
CA ALA A 205 10.17 11.70 8.02
C ALA A 205 11.42 11.72 8.90
N SER A 206 12.45 12.44 8.48
CA SER A 206 13.75 12.51 9.18
C SER A 206 14.39 11.11 9.30
N THR A 207 14.38 10.50 10.49
CA THR A 207 14.95 9.17 10.76
C THR A 207 13.90 8.07 10.88
N VAL A 208 12.60 8.40 10.78
CA VAL A 208 11.51 7.42 10.90
C VAL A 208 10.80 7.23 9.56
N TYR A 209 10.14 6.07 9.43
CA TYR A 209 9.39 5.71 8.23
C TYR A 209 7.92 5.62 8.56
N GLU A 210 7.14 6.34 7.78
CA GLU A 210 5.70 6.45 7.93
C GLU A 210 5.05 5.78 6.74
N ALA A 211 3.92 5.13 6.95
CA ALA A 211 3.29 4.38 5.88
C ALA A 211 1.76 4.46 5.94
N MET A 212 1.14 4.35 4.77
CA MET A 212 -0.30 4.17 4.68
C MET A 212 -0.69 3.14 3.65
N TYR A 213 -1.89 2.60 3.85
CA TYR A 213 -2.63 1.76 2.93
C TYR A 213 -4.04 2.32 2.78
N LEU A 214 -4.48 2.57 1.55
CA LEU A 214 -5.84 2.98 1.24
C LEU A 214 -6.39 2.13 0.09
N GLY A 215 -7.45 1.38 0.35
CA GLY A 215 -8.19 0.67 -0.70
C GLY A 215 -8.53 -0.76 -0.34
N PHE A 216 -8.80 -1.58 -1.35
CA PHE A 216 -9.15 -2.98 -1.12
C PHE A 216 -7.93 -3.82 -0.78
N PHE A 217 -8.11 -4.80 0.10
CA PHE A 217 -7.16 -5.89 0.32
C PHE A 217 -7.57 -7.13 -0.49
N SER A 218 -6.70 -8.14 -0.57
CA SER A 218 -6.95 -9.37 -1.32
C SER A 218 -7.80 -10.33 -0.49
N THR A 219 -9.06 -10.58 -0.88
CA THR A 219 -9.97 -11.47 -0.14
C THR A 219 -9.84 -12.93 -0.55
N TYR A 220 -10.08 -13.85 0.40
CA TYR A 220 -10.32 -15.26 0.08
C TYR A 220 -11.80 -15.56 -0.18
N ALA A 221 -12.70 -14.73 0.32
CA ALA A 221 -14.12 -14.80 0.02
C ALA A 221 -14.39 -14.35 -1.43
N ASN A 222 -15.43 -14.90 -2.05
CA ASN A 222 -15.85 -14.44 -3.37
C ASN A 222 -16.44 -13.02 -3.30
N PRO A 223 -16.43 -12.25 -4.42
CA PRO A 223 -16.92 -10.88 -4.43
C PRO A 223 -18.37 -10.70 -3.96
N THR A 224 -19.23 -11.72 -4.10
CA THR A 224 -20.62 -11.66 -3.63
C THR A 224 -20.71 -11.75 -2.10
N GLN A 225 -19.84 -12.55 -1.48
CA GLN A 225 -19.79 -12.71 -0.02
C GLN A 225 -19.11 -11.53 0.68
N PHE A 226 -18.14 -10.90 0.01
CA PHE A 226 -17.42 -9.75 0.54
C PHE A 226 -17.32 -8.64 -0.52
N PRO A 227 -18.40 -7.87 -0.71
CA PRO A 227 -18.51 -6.93 -1.83
C PRO A 227 -17.66 -5.68 -1.68
N TYR A 228 -17.26 -5.33 -0.46
CA TYR A 228 -16.53 -4.09 -0.19
C TYR A 228 -15.41 -4.29 0.85
N PRO A 229 -14.34 -5.04 0.51
CA PRO A 229 -13.23 -5.38 1.39
C PRO A 229 -12.28 -4.20 1.54
N LEU A 230 -12.81 -3.06 1.99
CA LEU A 230 -12.07 -1.84 2.19
C LEU A 230 -11.21 -1.95 3.45
N MET A 231 -10.00 -1.44 3.34
CA MET A 231 -9.08 -1.33 4.46
C MET A 231 -8.30 -0.02 4.39
N VAL A 232 -8.04 0.53 5.57
CA VAL A 232 -7.31 1.78 5.75
C VAL A 232 -6.30 1.58 6.87
N GLY A 233 -5.05 1.88 6.56
CA GLY A 233 -3.91 1.71 7.44
C GLY A 233 -3.06 2.98 7.48
N GLY A 234 -2.63 3.42 8.65
CA GLY A 234 -1.67 4.51 8.85
C GLY A 234 -0.54 4.12 9.80
N SER A 235 0.20 5.10 10.29
CA SER A 235 1.28 4.90 11.26
C SER A 235 0.89 5.22 12.70
N MET A 236 -0.21 5.92 12.92
CA MET A 236 -0.58 6.38 14.27
C MET A 236 -2.07 6.26 14.50
N SER A 237 -2.47 5.86 15.71
CA SER A 237 -3.87 5.87 16.14
C SER A 237 -3.98 5.87 17.66
N TRP A 238 -5.05 6.45 18.19
CA TRP A 238 -5.19 6.69 19.63
C TRP A 238 -6.49 6.13 20.17
N THR A 239 -6.46 5.68 21.44
CA THR A 239 -7.66 5.39 22.23
C THR A 239 -8.52 6.62 22.45
N SER A 240 -7.85 7.67 22.87
CA SER A 240 -8.40 9.00 23.05
C SER A 240 -7.42 9.91 22.35
N GLU A 241 -7.88 10.63 21.34
CA GLU A 241 -7.01 11.54 20.60
C GLU A 241 -6.39 12.57 21.56
N PRO A 242 -5.07 12.80 21.51
CA PRO A 242 -4.45 13.89 22.21
C PRO A 242 -5.09 15.22 21.81
N ALA A 243 -4.99 16.23 22.70
CA ALA A 243 -5.39 17.59 22.36
C ALA A 243 -4.73 18.04 21.04
N SER A 244 -5.39 18.92 20.29
CA SER A 244 -4.90 19.37 18.99
C SER A 244 -3.53 20.05 19.06
N ASN A 245 -3.17 20.66 20.19
CA ASN A 245 -1.86 21.26 20.42
C ASN A 245 -0.85 20.31 21.11
N SER A 246 -1.13 19.00 21.15
CA SER A 246 -0.24 18.02 21.77
C SER A 246 0.93 17.68 20.86
N GLN A 247 2.13 17.63 21.44
CA GLN A 247 3.34 17.17 20.74
C GLN A 247 3.33 15.66 20.47
N ASN A 248 2.36 14.90 21.02
CA ASN A 248 2.21 13.47 20.75
C ASN A 248 1.85 13.18 19.28
N TRP A 249 1.37 14.17 18.53
CA TRP A 249 1.11 14.05 17.10
C TRP A 249 2.39 14.02 16.24
N ARG A 250 3.56 14.31 16.82
CA ARG A 250 4.81 14.35 16.06
C ARG A 250 5.23 12.97 15.58
N TRP A 251 5.88 12.94 14.42
CA TRP A 251 6.64 11.79 13.90
C TRP A 251 7.69 11.26 14.90
N SER A 252 8.16 12.10 15.82
CA SER A 252 9.15 11.71 16.83
C SER A 252 8.53 11.06 18.08
N TYR A 253 7.21 10.98 18.19
CA TYR A 253 6.56 10.31 19.32
C TYR A 253 6.85 8.80 19.26
N SER A 254 7.31 8.22 20.36
CA SER A 254 7.82 6.83 20.40
C SER A 254 6.91 5.86 21.15
N GLY A 255 5.64 6.21 21.39
CA GLY A 255 4.69 5.34 22.08
C GLY A 255 4.20 4.19 21.21
N ASN A 256 3.40 3.32 21.81
CA ASN A 256 2.84 2.16 21.12
C ASN A 256 1.75 2.55 20.13
N GLU A 257 1.12 3.72 20.30
CA GLU A 257 0.19 4.31 19.34
C GLU A 257 0.87 4.62 17.99
N HIS A 258 2.20 4.71 17.96
CA HIS A 258 2.99 4.99 16.77
C HIS A 258 3.68 3.72 16.23
N ARG A 259 2.99 3.07 15.29
CA ARG A 259 3.33 1.80 14.65
C ARG A 259 2.78 1.77 13.23
N ALA A 260 3.56 1.31 12.26
CA ALA A 260 3.11 1.16 10.89
C ALA A 260 1.96 0.14 10.79
N PHE A 261 0.98 0.41 9.92
CA PHE A 261 -0.18 -0.44 9.67
C PHE A 261 0.10 -1.94 9.42
N PRO A 262 1.25 -2.37 8.84
CA PRO A 262 1.50 -3.80 8.65
C PRO A 262 1.82 -4.53 9.96
N TYR A 263 2.32 -3.78 10.94
CA TYR A 263 2.60 -4.28 12.29
C TYR A 263 1.98 -3.34 13.36
N PRO A 264 0.63 -3.26 13.39
CA PRO A 264 -0.10 -2.36 14.26
C PRO A 264 -0.03 -2.83 15.72
N HIS A 265 -0.09 -1.92 16.68
CA HIS A 265 -0.11 -2.27 18.10
C HIS A 265 -1.09 -1.36 18.84
N PRO A 266 -2.29 -1.85 19.18
CA PRO A 266 -3.24 -1.05 19.93
C PRO A 266 -2.79 -0.93 21.40
N THR A 267 -3.07 0.20 22.05
CA THR A 267 -2.75 0.38 23.48
C THR A 267 -3.88 -0.04 24.43
N SER A 268 -5.06 -0.32 23.90
CA SER A 268 -6.12 -1.03 24.62
C SER A 268 -6.97 -1.84 23.64
N ASN A 269 -7.95 -2.60 24.13
CA ASN A 269 -8.86 -3.39 23.30
C ASN A 269 -10.31 -2.89 23.35
N ALA A 270 -10.51 -1.65 23.79
CA ALA A 270 -11.86 -1.13 24.06
C ALA A 270 -12.64 -0.76 22.79
N ASN A 271 -11.94 -0.39 21.71
CA ASN A 271 -12.56 0.23 20.54
C ASN A 271 -11.63 0.13 19.32
N GLN A 272 -12.22 -0.03 18.13
CA GLN A 272 -11.55 0.01 16.82
C GLN A 272 -10.66 1.26 16.60
N ASP A 273 -10.84 2.33 17.38
CA ASP A 273 -10.17 3.66 17.30
C ASP A 273 -8.66 3.59 17.44
N GLN A 274 -8.22 2.51 18.05
CA GLN A 274 -6.88 2.37 18.60
C GLN A 274 -5.93 1.67 17.67
N PHE A 275 -6.47 1.17 16.56
CA PHE A 275 -5.76 0.31 15.63
C PHE A 275 -5.33 1.15 14.43
N GLN A 276 -4.04 1.07 14.11
CA GLN A 276 -3.45 1.76 12.97
C GLN A 276 -3.93 1.16 11.65
N LEU A 277 -4.36 -0.11 11.66
CA LEU A 277 -4.97 -0.82 10.54
C LEU A 277 -6.40 -1.22 10.85
N ARG A 278 -7.33 -0.97 9.91
CA ARG A 278 -8.73 -1.38 10.04
C ARG A 278 -9.29 -1.86 8.72
N LEU A 279 -10.07 -2.93 8.78
CA LEU A 279 -10.84 -3.46 7.67
C LEU A 279 -12.34 -3.25 7.90
N ARG A 280 -13.09 -3.09 6.82
CA ARG A 280 -14.55 -3.09 6.85
C ARG A 280 -15.02 -4.50 6.57
N LYS A 281 -15.68 -5.16 7.53
CA LYS A 281 -16.19 -6.53 7.39
C LYS A 281 -17.37 -6.62 6.40
N PRO A 282 -17.78 -7.84 5.99
CA PRO A 282 -18.96 -8.03 5.14
C PRO A 282 -20.26 -7.44 5.72
N ASP A 283 -20.41 -7.47 7.04
CA ASP A 283 -21.54 -6.85 7.76
C ASP A 283 -21.50 -5.31 7.79
N GLY A 284 -20.44 -4.71 7.24
CA GLY A 284 -20.22 -3.28 7.17
C GLY A 284 -19.63 -2.64 8.42
N VAL A 285 -19.37 -3.42 9.46
CA VAL A 285 -18.74 -2.96 10.69
C VAL A 285 -17.22 -2.93 10.51
N TRP A 286 -16.59 -1.87 11.00
CA TRP A 286 -15.13 -1.75 11.00
C TRP A 286 -14.51 -2.63 12.10
N GLN A 287 -13.46 -3.35 11.76
CA GLN A 287 -12.64 -4.14 12.66
C GLN A 287 -11.18 -3.69 12.54
N GLY A 288 -10.56 -3.38 13.67
CA GLY A 288 -9.15 -3.05 13.81
C GLY A 288 -8.31 -4.32 13.88
N MET A 289 -7.07 -4.21 13.45
CA MET A 289 -6.15 -5.33 13.35
C MET A 289 -4.94 -5.11 14.25
N ALA A 290 -4.55 -6.12 15.03
CA ALA A 290 -3.41 -6.10 15.94
C ALA A 290 -2.25 -6.96 15.43
N GLY A 291 -1.03 -6.49 15.68
CA GLY A 291 0.22 -7.18 15.40
C GLY A 291 0.72 -8.06 16.53
N THR A 292 0.07 -8.08 17.69
CA THR A 292 0.50 -8.91 18.82
C THR A 292 -0.69 -9.44 19.60
N ARG A 293 -0.67 -10.73 19.94
CA ARG A 293 -1.56 -11.30 20.94
C ARG A 293 -1.19 -10.87 22.35
N SER A 294 -2.10 -10.16 22.98
CA SER A 294 -2.11 -9.81 24.41
C SER A 294 -3.47 -10.26 24.96
N GLY A 295 -3.51 -11.36 25.72
CA GLY A 295 -4.75 -12.07 26.07
C GLY A 295 -5.94 -11.18 26.47
N GLY A 296 -7.15 -11.57 26.02
CA GLY A 296 -8.40 -10.80 26.11
C GLY A 296 -9.13 -10.76 24.76
N SER A 297 -10.36 -10.24 24.69
CA SER A 297 -11.05 -10.01 23.41
C SER A 297 -10.35 -8.89 22.66
N GLN A 298 -9.59 -9.25 21.63
CA GLN A 298 -9.01 -8.26 20.72
C GLN A 298 -9.93 -8.08 19.51
N ASN A 299 -9.70 -7.02 18.75
CA ASN A 299 -10.17 -7.00 17.38
C ASN A 299 -9.27 -7.96 16.53
N GLY A 300 -9.37 -8.01 15.20
CA GLY A 300 -8.65 -9.03 14.41
C GLY A 300 -7.12 -8.96 14.57
N TYR A 301 -6.36 -9.93 14.02
CA TYR A 301 -4.90 -9.84 13.99
C TYR A 301 -4.29 -10.02 12.60
N VAL A 302 -3.05 -9.59 12.50
CA VAL A 302 -2.20 -9.76 11.32
C VAL A 302 -1.17 -10.86 11.56
N TRP A 303 -1.24 -11.95 10.82
CA TRP A 303 -0.17 -12.94 10.74
C TRP A 303 0.88 -12.47 9.72
N PRO A 304 2.19 -12.70 9.92
CA PRO A 304 2.81 -13.51 10.99
C PRO A 304 3.08 -12.77 12.29
N TYR A 305 3.03 -11.43 12.32
CA TYR A 305 3.42 -10.65 13.50
C TYR A 305 2.63 -11.02 14.77
N GLY A 306 1.31 -11.24 14.63
CA GLY A 306 0.36 -11.54 15.71
C GLY A 306 0.67 -12.78 16.55
N TYR A 307 1.51 -13.69 16.05
CA TYR A 307 1.85 -14.93 16.76
C TYR A 307 3.32 -14.97 17.16
N THR A 308 4.25 -15.15 16.21
CA THR A 308 5.69 -15.36 16.52
C THR A 308 6.60 -15.03 15.33
N PHE A 309 6.50 -13.83 14.75
CA PHE A 309 7.51 -13.35 13.80
C PHE A 309 8.79 -12.85 14.51
N SER A 310 9.46 -13.71 15.29
CA SER A 310 10.56 -13.30 16.19
C SER A 310 11.96 -13.79 15.79
N ASN A 311 12.06 -14.98 15.21
CA ASN A 311 13.34 -15.64 14.93
C ASN A 311 13.53 -15.98 13.44
N VAL A 312 12.88 -15.22 12.55
CA VAL A 312 13.06 -15.40 11.11
C VAL A 312 14.42 -14.85 10.70
N LEU A 313 15.19 -15.67 9.99
CA LEU A 313 16.51 -15.35 9.44
C LEU A 313 16.43 -15.34 7.91
N PRO A 314 17.44 -14.80 7.20
CA PRO A 314 17.60 -15.00 5.77
C PRO A 314 17.58 -16.49 5.39
N ASN A 315 17.17 -16.76 4.16
CA ASN A 315 17.24 -18.08 3.55
C ASN A 315 18.71 -18.54 3.44
N LEU A 316 18.94 -19.85 3.27
CA LEU A 316 20.29 -20.42 3.20
C LEU A 316 21.11 -19.88 2.01
N ASP A 317 20.46 -19.36 0.98
CA ASP A 317 21.07 -18.73 -0.18
C ASP A 317 21.34 -17.22 -0.01
N GLY A 318 21.06 -16.68 1.19
CA GLY A 318 21.23 -15.26 1.53
C GLY A 318 20.07 -14.35 1.11
N THR A 319 19.04 -14.89 0.44
CA THR A 319 17.81 -14.13 0.14
C THR A 319 16.92 -13.98 1.37
N TYR A 320 15.91 -13.14 1.31
CA TYR A 320 15.00 -12.92 2.44
C TYR A 320 13.64 -13.59 2.22
N PRO A 321 13.07 -14.25 3.23
CA PRO A 321 11.71 -14.74 3.16
C PRO A 321 10.73 -13.55 3.15
N LEU A 322 9.83 -13.55 2.17
CA LEU A 322 8.68 -12.65 2.10
C LEU A 322 7.44 -13.46 2.48
N LEU A 323 6.87 -13.19 3.65
CA LEU A 323 5.63 -13.83 4.09
C LEU A 323 4.44 -12.92 3.81
N PRO A 324 3.29 -13.45 3.36
CA PRO A 324 2.08 -12.65 3.23
C PRO A 324 1.63 -12.13 4.59
N ILE A 325 0.99 -10.96 4.62
CA ILE A 325 0.36 -10.46 5.84
C ILE A 325 -1.13 -10.82 5.79
N VAL A 326 -1.49 -11.84 6.55
CA VAL A 326 -2.84 -12.43 6.55
C VAL A 326 -3.69 -11.81 7.66
N LEU A 327 -4.88 -11.35 7.29
CA LEU A 327 -5.87 -10.73 8.17
C LEU A 327 -6.85 -11.80 8.67
N HIS A 328 -6.95 -11.98 9.97
CA HIS A 328 -7.91 -12.91 10.57
C HIS A 328 -8.69 -12.26 11.70
N ALA A 329 -9.92 -12.75 11.91
CA ALA A 329 -10.76 -12.35 13.02
C ALA A 329 -10.16 -12.81 14.35
N ASP A 330 -10.66 -12.23 15.45
CA ASP A 330 -10.27 -12.67 16.78
C ASP A 330 -10.62 -14.16 16.94
N GLU A 331 -9.61 -14.92 17.34
CA GLU A 331 -9.86 -16.23 17.90
C GLU A 331 -10.20 -15.95 19.37
N GLY A 332 -11.44 -16.20 19.79
CA GLY A 332 -11.79 -16.33 21.21
C GLY A 332 -11.12 -17.56 21.85
N ASN A 333 -9.83 -17.76 21.57
CA ASN A 333 -9.10 -18.98 21.83
C ASN A 333 -8.72 -19.01 23.31
N GLY A 334 -9.39 -19.89 24.05
CA GLY A 334 -8.83 -20.45 25.27
C GLY A 334 -7.96 -21.62 24.90
N GLY A 335 -6.66 -21.58 25.26
CA GLY A 335 -5.76 -22.73 25.23
C GLY A 335 -4.40 -22.51 24.58
N ILE A 336 -3.48 -23.45 24.84
CA ILE A 336 -2.12 -23.51 24.27
C ILE A 336 -2.07 -24.75 23.38
N TYR A 337 -1.47 -24.66 22.20
CA TYR A 337 -1.23 -25.82 21.33
C TYR A 337 -0.68 -27.02 22.13
N PRO A 338 -1.25 -28.22 21.97
CA PRO A 338 -2.24 -28.63 20.96
C PRO A 338 -3.72 -28.40 21.35
N ASN A 339 -4.02 -27.93 22.56
CA ASN A 339 -5.39 -27.81 23.08
C ASN A 339 -5.93 -26.40 22.88
N ILE A 340 -6.28 -26.05 21.64
CA ILE A 340 -6.83 -24.75 21.27
C ILE A 340 -8.33 -24.91 20.92
N SER A 341 -9.19 -24.09 21.51
CA SER A 341 -10.63 -24.05 21.19
C SER A 341 -10.94 -22.88 20.25
N ILE A 342 -11.04 -23.17 18.95
CA ILE A 342 -11.27 -22.17 17.92
C ILE A 342 -12.77 -21.90 17.78
N VAL A 343 -13.24 -20.74 18.25
CA VAL A 343 -14.68 -20.45 18.33
C VAL A 343 -15.22 -19.65 17.12
N ASN A 344 -14.37 -18.93 16.36
CA ASN A 344 -14.76 -18.15 15.18
C ASN A 344 -13.58 -17.93 14.18
N PRO A 345 -13.09 -18.96 13.46
CA PRO A 345 -11.95 -18.79 12.55
C PRO A 345 -12.39 -18.15 11.23
N ASN A 346 -12.50 -16.82 11.20
CA ASN A 346 -12.62 -16.11 9.93
C ASN A 346 -11.24 -15.62 9.50
N ILE A 347 -10.81 -16.04 8.32
CA ILE A 347 -9.67 -15.45 7.64
C ILE A 347 -10.23 -14.55 6.54
N TRP A 348 -9.93 -13.27 6.63
CA TRP A 348 -10.50 -12.27 5.73
C TRP A 348 -9.76 -12.23 4.39
N GLY A 349 -8.43 -12.41 4.41
CA GLY A 349 -7.57 -12.32 3.25
C GLY A 349 -6.18 -11.80 3.59
N GLU A 350 -5.53 -11.13 2.64
CA GLU A 350 -4.14 -10.67 2.74
C GLU A 350 -3.97 -9.20 2.33
N LEU A 351 -2.97 -8.51 2.88
CA LEU A 351 -2.53 -7.22 2.36
C LEU A 351 -2.00 -7.35 0.92
N ASP A 352 -2.55 -6.57 -0.01
CA ASP A 352 -2.09 -6.58 -1.40
C ASP A 352 -0.79 -5.79 -1.56
N GLY A 353 0.32 -6.49 -1.83
CA GLY A 353 1.62 -5.92 -2.11
C GLY A 353 2.40 -5.45 -0.87
N VAL A 354 2.03 -5.94 0.31
CA VAL A 354 2.77 -5.70 1.57
C VAL A 354 3.04 -7.02 2.26
N TYR A 355 4.29 -7.25 2.63
CA TYR A 355 4.78 -8.54 3.10
C TYR A 355 5.55 -8.37 4.40
N ALA A 356 5.52 -9.39 5.25
CA ALA A 356 6.38 -9.46 6.41
C ALA A 356 7.77 -9.94 6.00
N ILE A 357 8.80 -9.30 6.56
CA ILE A 357 10.21 -9.60 6.29
C ILE A 357 11.06 -9.38 7.55
N THR A 358 12.14 -10.15 7.69
CA THR A 358 13.04 -10.00 8.83
C THR A 358 13.98 -8.80 8.67
N GLY A 359 14.24 -8.13 9.80
CA GLY A 359 15.31 -7.14 9.96
C GLY A 359 16.69 -7.74 10.20
N HIS A 360 16.82 -9.06 10.33
CA HIS A 360 18.12 -9.69 10.57
C HIS A 360 19.04 -9.54 9.36
N ALA A 361 20.20 -8.90 9.55
CA ALA A 361 21.14 -8.57 8.49
C ALA A 361 20.55 -7.68 7.37
N ASN A 362 19.43 -7.01 7.65
CA ASN A 362 18.68 -6.19 6.71
C ASN A 362 18.54 -4.77 7.26
N ALA A 363 18.25 -3.80 6.39
CA ALA A 363 18.05 -2.41 6.76
C ALA A 363 16.95 -1.77 5.92
N ALA A 364 16.36 -0.68 6.43
CA ALA A 364 15.36 0.08 5.68
C ALA A 364 15.99 0.66 4.39
N GLU A 365 15.17 0.84 3.37
CA GLU A 365 15.56 1.22 2.01
C GLU A 365 16.35 0.17 1.22
N ASN A 366 16.65 -1.00 1.80
CA ASN A 366 17.17 -2.12 1.02
C ASN A 366 16.14 -2.54 -0.05
N ILE A 367 16.61 -2.83 -1.25
CA ILE A 367 15.80 -3.34 -2.35
C ILE A 367 16.09 -4.83 -2.52
N ILE A 368 15.06 -5.64 -2.38
CA ILE A 368 15.13 -7.09 -2.56
C ILE A 368 14.41 -7.44 -3.85
N THR A 369 15.09 -8.20 -4.72
CA THR A 369 14.50 -8.67 -5.97
C THR A 369 14.14 -10.14 -5.84
N VAL A 370 12.86 -10.48 -6.07
CA VAL A 370 12.39 -11.86 -6.19
C VAL A 370 11.84 -12.05 -7.60
N GLY A 371 12.52 -12.89 -8.39
CA GLY A 371 12.23 -13.01 -9.83
C GLY A 371 12.54 -11.70 -10.56
N ARG A 372 11.50 -11.05 -11.12
CA ARG A 372 11.61 -9.75 -11.81
C ARG A 372 11.03 -8.57 -11.01
N THR A 373 10.58 -8.83 -9.78
CA THR A 373 9.89 -7.85 -8.96
C THR A 373 10.79 -7.33 -7.85
N ASP A 374 10.83 -6.02 -7.70
CA ASP A 374 11.55 -5.35 -6.61
C ASP A 374 10.64 -5.04 -5.41
N TYR A 375 11.18 -5.22 -4.20
CA TYR A 375 10.52 -4.98 -2.93
C TYR A 375 11.35 -4.02 -2.08
N LEU A 376 10.72 -2.95 -1.59
CA LEU A 376 11.31 -2.00 -0.66
C LEU A 376 11.20 -2.51 0.77
N VAL A 377 12.33 -2.67 1.46
CA VAL A 377 12.37 -2.96 2.89
C VAL A 377 12.12 -1.68 3.70
N VAL A 378 11.23 -1.75 4.67
CA VAL A 378 10.82 -0.62 5.50
C VAL A 378 10.77 -1.04 6.96
N GLN A 379 11.34 -0.21 7.83
CA GLN A 379 11.29 -0.42 9.28
C GLN A 379 9.97 0.11 9.88
N ASN A 380 9.55 -0.45 11.00
CA ASN A 380 8.35 -0.04 11.74
C ASN A 380 8.65 1.25 12.51
N ILE A 381 8.41 2.39 11.85
CA ILE A 381 8.65 3.74 12.37
C ILE A 381 10.13 3.96 12.68
N ASN A 382 10.52 3.86 13.94
CA ASN A 382 11.87 4.09 14.47
C ASN A 382 12.58 2.80 14.90
N ARG A 383 11.93 1.64 14.77
CA ARG A 383 12.37 0.38 15.37
C ARG A 383 13.15 -0.45 14.38
N THR A 384 14.28 -1.01 14.82
CA THR A 384 15.24 -1.69 13.94
C THR A 384 15.55 -3.12 14.40
N THR A 385 14.70 -3.73 15.22
CA THR A 385 14.91 -5.13 15.62
C THR A 385 14.51 -6.07 14.48
N LYS A 386 14.86 -7.36 14.61
CA LYS A 386 14.58 -8.38 13.58
C LYS A 386 13.10 -8.50 13.21
N THR A 387 12.19 -8.08 14.10
CA THR A 387 10.73 -8.25 13.95
C THR A 387 10.03 -7.00 13.45
N ASP A 388 10.75 -5.88 13.34
CA ASP A 388 10.19 -4.56 13.11
C ASP A 388 10.33 -4.12 11.65
N PHE A 389 10.24 -5.05 10.70
CA PHE A 389 10.37 -4.72 9.27
C PHE A 389 9.22 -5.32 8.47
N PHE A 390 8.82 -4.61 7.42
CA PHE A 390 7.90 -5.06 6.38
C PHE A 390 8.49 -4.71 5.01
N ALA A 391 7.97 -5.32 3.96
CA ALA A 391 8.36 -5.05 2.59
C ALA A 391 7.17 -4.57 1.77
N VAL A 392 7.38 -3.58 0.91
CA VAL A 392 6.38 -3.08 -0.04
C VAL A 392 6.80 -3.47 -1.46
N LYS A 393 5.93 -4.18 -2.18
CA LYS A 393 6.13 -4.55 -3.58
C LYS A 393 6.05 -3.30 -4.47
N LEU A 394 7.08 -3.05 -5.29
CA LEU A 394 7.17 -1.85 -6.13
C LEU A 394 6.60 -2.09 -7.54
N ALA A 395 7.28 -2.89 -8.36
CA ALA A 395 6.85 -3.33 -9.68
C ALA A 395 7.61 -4.58 -10.12
#